data_AF-A0A810NPF9-F1
#
_entry.id   AF-A0A810NPF9-F1
#
_cell.length_a   1.000
_cell.length_b   1.000
_cell.length_c   1.000
_cell.angle_alpha   90.00
_cell.angle_beta   90.00
_cell.angle_gamma   90.00
#
_symmetry.space_group_name_H-M   'P 1'
#
loop_
_entity.id
_entity.type
_entity.pdbx_description
1 polymer ?
#
loop_
_entity_poly.entity_id
_entity_poly.type
_entity_poly.pdbx_seq_one_letter_code
_entity_poly.pdbx_strand_id
1 'polypeptide(L)'
;MAEPRSRWTLAPRELDEPHPSRLRPDHPGRAEILAKHAEALRDGTPGYLDPATGLFVLSAAFLAKRGFCCTRGCRHCPYVT
;
A
#
# COMPACT_ATOMS: atom_id res chain seq x y z
N MET A 1 -14.97 0.85 -23.91
CA MET A 1 -13.50 0.67 -23.83
C MET A 1 -13.03 1.58 -22.71
N ALA A 2 -12.49 1.04 -21.61
CA ALA A 2 -12.01 1.87 -20.51
C ALA A 2 -10.75 2.60 -20.98
N GLU A 3 -10.78 3.93 -21.02
CA GLU A 3 -9.62 4.76 -21.35
C GLU A 3 -8.41 4.36 -20.48
N PRO A 4 -7.18 4.35 -21.04
CA PRO A 4 -5.99 4.05 -20.25
C PRO A 4 -5.82 5.14 -19.20
N ARG A 5 -6.20 4.82 -17.96
CA ARG A 5 -6.02 5.72 -16.82
C ARG A 5 -4.54 6.12 -16.78
N SER A 6 -4.28 7.42 -16.87
CA SER A 6 -2.94 8.01 -16.79
C SER A 6 -2.17 7.32 -15.66
N ARG A 7 -1.00 6.73 -15.98
CA ARG A 7 -0.22 5.99 -14.99
C ARG A 7 0.32 6.98 -13.96
N TRP A 8 0.09 6.72 -12.68
CA TRP A 8 0.56 7.58 -11.60
C TRP A 8 2.06 7.35 -11.37
N THR A 9 2.79 8.42 -11.03
CA THR A 9 4.22 8.34 -10.71
C THR A 9 4.41 7.79 -9.30
N LEU A 10 5.24 6.75 -9.15
CA LEU A 10 5.60 6.21 -7.85
C LEU A 10 6.43 7.23 -7.06
N ALA A 11 6.22 7.29 -5.75
CA ALA A 11 7.07 8.07 -4.86
C ALA A 11 8.49 7.45 -4.82
N PRO A 12 9.55 8.26 -4.58
CA PRO A 12 10.93 7.80 -4.58
C PRO A 12 11.28 7.09 -3.26
N ARG A 13 10.58 5.99 -2.97
CA ARG A 13 10.68 5.19 -1.75
C ARG A 13 10.33 3.74 -2.05
N GLU A 14 10.84 2.82 -1.24
CA GLU A 14 10.58 1.40 -1.43
C GLU A 14 9.09 1.07 -1.22
N LEU A 15 8.64 -0.04 -1.82
CA LEU A 15 7.23 -0.43 -1.79
C LEU A 15 6.79 -0.91 -0.40
N ASP A 16 7.70 -1.45 0.41
CA ASP A 16 7.47 -1.88 1.80
C ASP A 16 7.47 -0.73 2.80
N GLU A 17 8.07 0.40 2.44
CA GLU A 17 7.98 1.62 3.23
C GLU A 17 6.59 2.25 3.05
N PRO A 18 5.87 2.64 4.12
CA PRO A 18 4.67 3.47 4.02
C PRO A 18 4.98 4.95 4.25
N HIS A 19 4.22 5.83 3.58
CA HIS A 19 4.31 7.27 3.84
C HIS A 19 3.74 7.60 5.24
N PRO A 20 4.36 8.49 6.04
CA PRO A 20 3.91 8.84 7.39
C PRO A 20 2.46 9.32 7.49
N SER A 21 1.91 9.95 6.43
CA SER A 21 0.50 10.35 6.38
C SER A 21 -0.48 9.19 6.22
N ARG A 22 -0.02 8.00 5.83
CA ARG A 22 -0.84 6.78 5.67
C ARG A 22 -0.67 5.81 6.83
N LEU A 23 0.57 5.67 7.31
CA LEU A 23 0.89 4.94 8.52
C LEU A 23 1.84 5.77 9.36
N ARG A 24 1.30 6.37 10.42
CA ARG A 24 2.08 7.20 11.33
C ARG A 24 3.19 6.37 11.98
N PRO A 25 4.40 6.93 12.16
CA PRO A 25 5.51 6.23 12.81
C PRO A 25 5.18 5.72 14.22
N ASP A 26 4.34 6.46 14.95
CA ASP A 26 3.90 6.15 16.32
C ASP A 26 2.65 5.26 16.40
N HIS A 27 2.18 4.71 15.29
CA HIS A 27 0.99 3.86 15.29
C HIS A 27 1.24 2.57 16.11
N PRO A 28 0.39 2.21 17.08
CA PRO A 28 0.65 1.11 18.02
C PRO A 28 0.81 -0.25 17.31
N GLY A 29 0.06 -0.48 16.23
CA GLY A 29 0.16 -1.68 15.40
C GLY A 29 1.16 -1.60 14.24
N ARG A 30 2.06 -0.60 14.20
CA ARG A 30 2.92 -0.34 13.02
C ARG A 30 3.75 -1.56 12.63
N ALA A 31 4.39 -2.21 13.61
CA ALA A 31 5.24 -3.37 13.35
C ALA A 31 4.48 -4.54 12.71
N GLU A 32 3.29 -4.85 13.21
CA GLU A 32 2.46 -5.93 12.68
C GLU A 32 1.90 -5.60 11.28
N ILE A 33 1.47 -4.34 11.07
CA ILE A 33 1.01 -3.85 9.78
C ILE A 33 2.12 -3.97 8.72
N LEU A 34 3.36 -3.60 9.07
CA LEU A 34 4.52 -3.75 8.20
C LEU A 34 4.82 -5.23 7.91
N ALA A 35 4.78 -6.09 8.93
CA ALA A 35 5.02 -7.51 8.75
C ALA A 35 4.00 -8.16 7.80
N LYS A 36 2.71 -7.83 7.94
CA LYS A 36 1.64 -8.32 7.06
C LYS A 36 1.76 -7.79 5.63
N HIS A 37 2.19 -6.53 5.49
CA HIS A 37 2.44 -5.97 4.16
C HIS A 37 3.67 -6.62 3.49
N ALA A 38 4.76 -6.81 4.24
CA ALA A 38 5.95 -7.50 3.75
C ALA A 38 5.66 -8.96 3.37
N GLU A 39 4.82 -9.67 4.12
CA GLU A 39 4.28 -10.98 3.74
C GLU A 39 3.54 -10.92 2.40
N ALA A 40 2.63 -9.97 2.21
CA ALA A 40 1.94 -9.79 0.94
C ALA A 40 2.88 -9.46 -0.24
N LEU A 41 3.96 -8.72 0.01
CA LEU A 41 4.98 -8.46 -1.01
C LEU A 41 5.77 -9.72 -1.38
N ARG A 42 6.21 -10.50 -0.38
CA ARG A 42 6.95 -11.76 -0.58
C ARG A 42 6.11 -12.79 -1.32
N ASP A 43 4.84 -12.92 -0.95
CA ASP A 43 3.91 -13.90 -1.51
C ASP A 43 3.28 -13.41 -2.83
N GLY A 44 3.54 -12.16 -3.22
CA GLY A 44 2.98 -11.56 -4.42
C GLY A 44 1.46 -11.38 -4.38
N THR A 45 0.86 -11.34 -3.19
CA THR A 45 -0.60 -11.24 -3.03
C THR A 45 -1.08 -9.80 -3.26
N PRO A 46 -2.35 -9.61 -3.67
CA PRO A 46 -2.89 -8.28 -3.94
C PRO A 46 -2.95 -7.35 -2.71
N GLY A 47 -2.81 -7.88 -1.50
CA GLY A 47 -3.02 -7.16 -0.25
C GLY A 47 -3.06 -8.09 0.96
N TYR A 48 -3.37 -7.51 2.12
CA TYR A 48 -3.41 -8.17 3.41
C TYR A 48 -4.59 -7.66 4.25
N LEU A 49 -4.99 -8.41 5.28
CA LEU A 49 -5.93 -7.92 6.29
C LEU A 49 -5.19 -7.04 7.29
N ASP A 50 -5.61 -5.78 7.43
CA ASP A 50 -5.03 -4.83 8.36
C ASP A 50 -5.42 -5.22 9.80
N PRO A 51 -4.45 -5.56 10.67
CA PRO A 51 -4.74 -6.07 12.01
C PRO A 51 -5.37 -5.01 12.93
N ALA A 52 -5.20 -3.73 12.62
CA ALA A 52 -5.75 -2.64 13.43
C ALA A 52 -7.21 -2.31 13.10
N THR A 53 -7.64 -2.52 11.85
CA THR A 53 -8.98 -2.12 11.36
C THR A 53 -9.83 -3.28 10.88
N GLY A 54 -9.25 -4.46 10.65
CA GLY A 54 -9.90 -5.62 10.03
C GLY A 54 -10.19 -5.46 8.54
N LEU A 55 -9.79 -4.34 7.91
CA LEU A 55 -10.05 -4.07 6.50
C LEU A 55 -9.01 -4.73 5.60
N PHE A 56 -9.42 -5.12 4.39
CA PHE A 56 -8.47 -5.55 3.37
C PHE A 56 -7.75 -4.35 2.75
N VAL A 57 -6.42 -4.33 2.85
CA VAL A 57 -5.54 -3.27 2.36
C VAL A 57 -4.72 -3.79 1.19
N LEU A 58 -4.80 -3.09 0.05
CA LEU A 58 -4.02 -3.41 -1.14
C LEU A 58 -2.53 -3.21 -0.90
N SER A 59 -1.70 -4.14 -1.41
CA SER A 59 -0.25 -4.03 -1.35
C SER A 59 0.26 -2.96 -2.31
N ALA A 60 1.35 -2.30 -1.92
CA ALA A 60 2.06 -1.33 -2.76
C ALA A 60 2.45 -1.93 -4.13
N ALA A 61 2.94 -3.17 -4.17
CA ALA A 61 3.28 -3.87 -5.41
C ALA A 61 2.08 -4.06 -6.34
N PHE A 62 0.92 -4.47 -5.80
CA PHE A 62 -0.31 -4.60 -6.58
C PHE A 62 -0.72 -3.25 -7.18
N LEU A 63 -0.68 -2.19 -6.38
CA LEU A 63 -1.00 -0.83 -6.83
C LEU A 63 -0.03 -0.32 -7.89
N ALA A 64 1.28 -0.56 -7.73
CA ALA A 64 2.32 -0.19 -8.69
C ALA A 64 2.16 -0.92 -10.03
N LYS A 65 1.78 -2.20 -9.99
CA LYS A 65 1.46 -3.01 -11.18
C LYS A 65 0.21 -2.50 -11.90
N ARG A 66 -0.85 -2.20 -11.16
CA ARG A 66 -2.10 -1.61 -11.69
C ARG A 66 -1.88 -0.21 -12.28
N GLY A 67 -0.89 0.54 -11.80
CA GLY A 67 -0.47 1.82 -12.36
C GLY A 67 -1.30 3.03 -11.92
N PHE A 68 -2.24 2.90 -10.97
CA PHE A 68 -2.97 4.05 -10.44
C PHE A 68 -3.42 3.87 -9.00
N CYS A 69 -3.61 4.99 -8.30
CA CYS A 69 -4.10 5.03 -6.93
C CYS A 69 -5.56 4.54 -6.84
N CYS A 70 -5.86 3.70 -5.84
CA CYS A 70 -7.23 3.23 -5.58
C CYS A 70 -8.13 4.26 -4.90
N THR A 71 -7.58 5.43 -4.53
CA THR A 71 -8.25 6.57 -3.84
C THR A 71 -8.97 6.25 -2.53
N ARG A 72 -8.70 5.07 -1.92
CA ARG A 72 -9.29 4.64 -0.64
C ARG A 72 -8.44 4.93 0.60
N GLY A 73 -7.30 5.58 0.44
CA GLY A 73 -6.41 5.92 1.56
C GLY A 73 -5.74 4.73 2.25
N CYS A 74 -5.31 3.73 1.47
CA CYS A 74 -4.58 2.56 1.99
C CYS A 74 -3.27 2.90 2.71
N ARG A 75 -2.84 2.02 3.62
CA ARG A 75 -1.66 2.18 4.49
C ARG A 75 -0.33 2.31 3.73
N HIS A 76 -0.19 1.60 2.61
CA HIS A 76 1.05 1.51 1.83
C HIS A 76 0.88 2.06 0.41
N CYS A 77 0.18 3.18 0.25
CA CYS A 77 -0.02 3.78 -1.07
C CYS A 77 1.34 4.19 -1.70
N PRO A 78 1.75 3.63 -2.85
CA PRO A 78 3.07 3.89 -3.43
C PRO A 78 3.16 5.22 -4.19
N TYR A 79 2.04 5.94 -4.30
CA TYR A 79 1.93 7.19 -5.06
C TYR A 79 1.89 8.44 -4.18
N VAL A 80 1.77 8.26 -2.86
CA VAL A 80 1.86 9.39 -1.92
C VAL A 80 3.32 9.69 -1.68
N THR A 81 3.68 10.93 -1.98
CA THR A 81 4.96 11.58 -1.70
C THR A 81 4.93 12.27 -0.35
#